data_AF-A0A926U5A5-F1
#
_entry.id   AF-A0A926U5A5-F1
#
_cell.length_a   1.000
_cell.length_b   1.000
_cell.length_c   1.000
_cell.angle_alpha   90.00
_cell.angle_beta   90.00
_cell.angle_gamma   90.00
#
_symmetry.space_group_name_H-M   'P 1'
#
loop_
_entity.id
_entity.type
_entity.pdbx_description
1 polymer ?
#
loop_
_entity_poly.entity_id
_entity_poly.type
_entity_poly.pdbx_seq_one_letter_code
_entity_poly.pdbx_strand_id
1 'polypeptide(L)' 'MPTDKARVAAYIPHELKEKLEKLAEVEDRTVSKILERLIKQAVAEAEEKGLL' A
#
# COMPACT_ATOMS: atom_id res chain seq x y z
N MET A 1 -10.32 18.24 -3.78
CA MET A 1 -10.65 17.40 -4.95
C MET A 1 -10.99 16.02 -4.41
N PRO A 2 -12.15 15.43 -4.73
CA PRO A 2 -12.41 14.04 -4.39
C PRO A 2 -11.36 13.21 -5.11
N THR A 3 -10.63 12.37 -4.40
CA THR A 3 -9.73 11.43 -5.05
C THR A 3 -10.60 10.33 -5.67
N ASP A 4 -10.48 10.07 -6.98
CA ASP A 4 -11.12 8.94 -7.69
C ASP A 4 -10.59 7.56 -7.25
N LYS A 5 -10.10 7.45 -6.02
CA LYS A 5 -9.48 6.24 -5.47
C LYS A 5 -10.48 5.50 -4.60
N ALA A 6 -10.63 4.20 -4.85
CA ALA A 6 -11.38 3.30 -3.99
C ALA A 6 -10.69 3.16 -2.62
N ARG A 7 -11.47 3.13 -1.54
CA ARG A 7 -10.97 2.90 -0.18
C ARG A 7 -10.84 1.41 0.08
N VAL A 8 -9.66 0.99 0.53
CA VAL A 8 -9.39 -0.37 1.03
C VAL A 8 -9.09 -0.28 2.53
N ALA A 9 -9.71 -1.14 3.34
CA ALA A 9 -9.47 -1.25 4.77
C ALA A 9 -9.05 -2.68 5.10
N ALA A 10 -8.01 -2.83 5.93
CA ALA A 10 -7.48 -4.12 6.34
C ALA A 10 -7.03 -4.07 7.80
N TYR A 11 -7.13 -5.20 8.49
CA TYR A 11 -6.56 -5.40 9.81
C TYR A 11 -5.16 -5.98 9.69
N ILE A 12 -4.20 -5.39 10.40
CA ILE A 12 -2.82 -5.86 10.47
C ILE A 12 -2.35 -5.87 11.92
N PRO A 13 -1.33 -6.67 12.28
CA PRO A 13 -0.70 -6.59 13.59
C PRO A 13 -0.25 -5.17 13.92
N HIS A 14 -0.40 -4.75 15.18
CA HIS A 14 -0.08 -3.39 15.62
C HIS A 14 1.37 -3.02 15.33
N GLU A 15 2.31 -3.93 15.63
CA GLU A 15 3.74 -3.74 15.37
C GLU A 15 4.04 -3.49 13.88
N LEU A 16 3.28 -4.11 12.97
CA LEU A 16 3.45 -3.89 11.53
C LEU A 16 3.00 -2.49 11.13
N LYS A 17 1.90 -2.00 11.73
CA LYS A 17 1.41 -0.63 11.51
C LYS A 17 2.45 0.40 11.95
N GLU A 18 3.05 0.23 13.12
CA GLU A 18 4.08 1.14 13.63
C GLU A 18 5.32 1.17 12.72
N LYS A 19 5.78 0.00 12.25
CA LYS A 19 6.90 -0.09 11.30
C LYS A 19 6.58 0.60 9.97
N LEU A 20 5.34 0.46 9.49
CA LEU A 20 4.88 1.07 8.25
C LEU A 20 4.79 2.60 8.37
N GLU A 21 4.34 3.11 9.52
CA GLU A 21 4.30 4.55 9.82
C GLU A 21 5.72 5.13 9.88
N LYS A 22 6.66 4.47 10.56
CA LYS A 22 8.08 4.88 10.57
C LYS A 22 8.71 4.86 9.17
N LEU A 23 8.40 3.84 8.36
CA LEU A 23 8.91 3.78 6.98
C LEU A 23 8.37 4.95 6.14
N ALA A 24 7.11 5.34 6.36
CA ALA A 24 6.50 6.48 5.70
C ALA A 24 7.22 7.80 6.05
N GLU A 25 7.56 7.99 7.32
CA GLU A 25 8.36 9.15 7.78
C GLU A 25 9.74 9.19 7.12
N VAL A 26 10.43 8.05 7.04
CA VAL A 26 11.78 7.97 6.43
C VAL A 26 11.77 8.24 4.93
N GLU A 27 10.75 7.76 4.21
CA GLU A 27 10.63 7.99 2.75
C GLU A 27 10.02 9.36 2.39
N ASP A 28 9.68 10.21 3.37
CA ASP A 28 8.92 11.46 3.18
C ASP A 28 7.62 11.23 2.38
N ARG A 29 6.91 10.16 2.76
CA ARG A 29 5.69 9.66 2.10
C ARG A 29 4.61 9.34 3.13
N THR A 30 3.39 9.17 2.66
CA THR A 30 2.30 8.65 3.50
C THR A 30 2.21 7.14 3.42
N VAL A 31 1.70 6.51 4.49
CA VAL A 31 1.38 5.08 4.51
C VAL A 31 0.53 4.67 3.30
N SER A 32 -0.48 5.47 2.96
CA SER A 32 -1.35 5.21 1.80
C SER A 32 -0.58 5.21 0.48
N LYS A 33 0.46 6.05 0.32
CA LYS A 33 1.30 6.07 -0.88
C LYS A 33 2.22 4.86 -0.97
N ILE A 34 2.76 4.41 0.17
CA ILE A 34 3.53 3.17 0.23
C ILE A 34 2.66 1.98 -0.16
N LEU A 35 1.46 1.88 0.44
CA LEU A 35 0.51 0.81 0.13
C LEU A 35 0.07 0.85 -1.34
N GLU A 36 -0.21 2.03 -1.89
CA GLU A 36 -0.55 2.17 -3.31
C GLU A 36 0.56 1.61 -4.22
N ARG A 37 1.83 1.89 -3.93
CA ARG A 37 2.97 1.34 -4.69
C ARG A 37 3.04 -0.18 -4.58
N LEU A 38 2.96 -0.72 -3.37
CA LEU A 38 3.05 -2.16 -3.12
C LEU A 38 1.90 -2.94 -3.75
N ILE A 39 0.67 -2.42 -3.65
CA ILE A 39 -0.51 -3.04 -4.26
C ILE A 39 -0.39 -3.03 -5.79
N LYS A 40 0.02 -1.91 -6.39
CA LYS A 40 0.25 -1.83 -7.85
C LYS A 40 1.28 -2.85 -8.32
N GLN A 41 2.39 -2.98 -7.60
CA GLN A 41 3.42 -3.97 -7.92
C GLN A 41 2.88 -5.40 -7.80
N ALA A 42 2.17 -5.73 -6.72
CA ALA A 42 1.61 -7.06 -6.52
C ALA A 42 0.59 -7.45 -7.60
N VAL A 43 -0.23 -6.50 -8.06
CA VAL A 43 -1.19 -6.71 -9.15
C VAL A 43 -0.46 -6.91 -10.48
N ALA A 44 0.50 -6.06 -10.82
CA ALA A 44 1.29 -6.21 -12.04
C ALA A 44 2.01 -7.56 -12.10
N GLU A 45 2.62 -7.99 -10.99
CA GLU A 45 3.26 -9.32 -10.89
C GLU A 45 2.25 -10.47 -11.06
N ALA A 46 1.00 -10.29 -10.64
CA ALA A 46 -0.06 -11.30 -10.81
C ALA A 46 -0.55 -11.36 -12.27
N GLU A 47 -0.69 -10.22 -12.95
CA GLU A 47 -1.00 -10.12 -14.38
C GLU A 47 0.10 -10.77 -15.23
N GLU A 48 1.39 -10.49 -14.94
CA GLU A 48 2.52 -11.11 -15.64
C GLU A 48 2.56 -12.64 -15.50
N LYS A 49 2.10 -13.15 -14.35
CA LYS A 49 2.01 -14.60 -14.09
C LYS A 49 0.72 -15.24 -14.63
N GLY A 50 -0.17 -14.46 -15.24
CA GLY A 50 -1.47 -14.93 -15.76
C GLY A 50 -2.44 -15.37 -14.67
N LEU A 51 -2.33 -14.83 -13.45
CA LEU A 51 -3.24 -15.10 -12.34
C LEU A 51 -4.45 -14.16 -12.30
N LEU A 52 -4.39 -13.08 -13.09
CA LEU A 52 -5.41 -12.08 -13.37
C LEU A 52 -5.41 -11.79 -14.87
#